data_AF-A0A7S2MVX7-F1
#
_entry.id   AF-A0A7S2MVX7-F1
#
_cell.length_a   1.000
_cell.length_b   1.000
_cell.length_c   1.000
_cell.angle_alpha   90.00
_cell.angle_beta   90.00
_cell.angle_gamma   90.00
#
_symmetry.space_group_name_H-M   'P 1'
#
loop_
_entity.id
_entity.type
_entity.pdbx_description
1 polymer ?
#
loop_
_entity_poly.entity_id
_entity_poly.type
_entity_poly.pdbx_seq_one_letter_code
_entity_poly.pdbx_strand_id
1 'polypeptide(L)'
;SRVAVMAPNGSGKSTLVRALVGELPLNHRGGRSSVWKHPNTRISYVAQHAFHHIEQHLDKTATQYMLWRFAGGEDREALGYKAEEVGRERRPYFFDDGVLTRITDGKDRSKAVEPEQILGRRRAKHLAGTEDQFEYQTKWRNMPIESATWVSRERLVDMGAVLMVQREDEKQAVVSGILARQLTTPQIEEHLLGFGLEANFASHMRLGVLSARRPWT
;
A
#
# COMPACT_ATOMS: atom_id res chain seq x y z
N SER A 1 -5.92 18.68 -12.63
CA SER A 1 -6.32 19.69 -11.63
C SER A 1 -5.20 19.88 -10.61
N ARG A 2 -4.97 21.10 -10.12
CA ARG A 2 -4.04 21.38 -9.01
C ARG A 2 -4.87 21.90 -7.84
N VAL A 3 -4.68 21.36 -6.64
CA VAL A 3 -5.48 21.69 -5.45
C VAL A 3 -4.54 22.10 -4.33
N ALA A 4 -4.86 23.19 -3.63
CA ALA A 4 -4.13 23.65 -2.45
C ALA A 4 -5.09 23.70 -1.25
N VAL A 5 -4.64 23.18 -0.11
CA VAL A 5 -5.40 23.20 1.15
C VAL A 5 -4.82 24.28 2.06
N MET A 6 -5.60 25.33 2.33
CA MET A 6 -5.19 26.47 3.15
C MET A 6 -6.12 26.60 4.36
N ALA A 7 -5.54 26.73 5.56
CA ALA A 7 -6.25 26.94 6.82
C ALA A 7 -5.25 27.39 7.91
N PRO A 8 -5.70 27.85 9.10
CA PRO A 8 -4.83 28.16 10.23
C PRO A 8 -4.04 26.95 10.76
N ASN A 9 -2.96 27.19 11.51
CA ASN A 9 -2.24 26.11 12.20
C ASN A 9 -3.15 25.50 13.27
N GLY A 10 -3.09 24.17 13.42
CA GLY A 10 -3.96 23.44 14.35
C GLY A 10 -5.35 23.08 13.83
N SER A 11 -5.75 23.52 12.62
CA SER A 11 -7.07 23.21 12.05
C SER A 11 -7.24 21.76 11.55
N GLY A 12 -6.22 20.91 11.73
CA GLY A 12 -6.25 19.52 11.27
C GLY A 12 -5.83 19.28 9.81
N LYS A 13 -5.18 20.24 9.13
CA LYS A 13 -4.69 20.05 7.74
C LYS A 13 -3.84 18.79 7.57
N SER A 14 -2.83 18.62 8.43
CA SER A 14 -1.97 17.44 8.40
C SER A 14 -2.75 16.17 8.73
N THR A 15 -3.70 16.24 9.67
CA THR A 15 -4.58 15.13 10.01
C THR A 15 -5.44 14.69 8.83
N LEU A 16 -5.98 15.65 8.06
CA LEU A 16 -6.75 15.37 6.85
C LEU A 16 -5.90 14.63 5.80
N VAL A 17 -4.68 15.11 5.54
CA VAL A 17 -3.77 14.48 4.57
C VAL A 17 -3.40 13.07 5.04
N ARG A 18 -3.06 12.88 6.32
CA ARG A 18 -2.76 11.57 6.90
C ARG A 18 -3.95 10.61 6.81
N ALA A 19 -5.17 11.09 7.04
CA ALA A 19 -6.36 10.27 6.89
C ALA A 19 -6.64 9.89 5.43
N LEU A 20 -6.38 10.80 4.48
CA LEU A 20 -6.53 10.54 3.04
C LEU A 20 -5.51 9.51 2.53
N VAL A 21 -4.28 9.57 3.03
CA VAL A 21 -3.21 8.60 2.70
C VAL A 21 -3.45 7.25 3.41
N GLY A 22 -4.31 7.21 4.42
CA GLY A 22 -4.59 6.00 5.20
C GLY A 22 -3.57 5.75 6.32
N GLU A 23 -2.90 6.79 6.82
CA GLU A 23 -2.04 6.70 8.02
C GLU A 23 -2.81 6.82 9.34
N LEU A 24 -3.98 7.46 9.32
CA LEU A 24 -4.81 7.69 10.50
C LEU A 24 -6.19 7.04 10.30
N PRO A 25 -6.64 6.15 11.21
CA PRO A 25 -7.98 5.58 11.09
C PRO A 25 -9.03 6.68 11.24
N LEU A 26 -10.09 6.60 10.44
CA LEU A 26 -11.22 7.52 10.54
C LEU A 26 -12.16 7.10 11.69
N ASN A 27 -12.50 8.06 12.55
CA ASN A 27 -13.44 7.81 13.65
C ASN A 27 -14.87 7.60 13.11
N HIS A 28 -15.48 6.46 13.44
CA HIS A 28 -16.84 6.09 13.00
C HIS A 28 -17.98 6.73 13.82
N ARG A 29 -17.70 7.64 14.77
CA ARG A 29 -18.68 8.16 15.76
C ARG A 29 -19.74 9.15 15.21
N GLY A 30 -20.14 9.08 13.94
CA GLY A 30 -21.18 10.00 13.44
C GLY A 30 -21.55 9.97 11.96
N GLY A 31 -21.14 8.98 11.16
CA GLY A 31 -21.54 8.89 9.75
C GLY A 31 -20.70 7.95 8.90
N ARG A 32 -20.96 7.93 7.58
CA ARG A 32 -20.19 7.17 6.57
C ARG A 32 -18.79 7.78 6.40
N SER A 33 -17.87 7.44 7.28
CA SER A 33 -16.46 7.82 7.18
C SER A 33 -15.68 6.77 6.39
N SER A 34 -15.70 6.85 5.06
CA SER A 34 -14.97 5.94 4.17
C SER A 34 -14.08 6.72 3.21
N VAL A 35 -12.79 6.39 3.18
CA VAL A 35 -11.90 6.80 2.08
C VAL A 35 -12.04 5.76 0.96
N TRP A 36 -12.32 6.23 -0.25
CA TRP A 36 -12.33 5.40 -1.44
C TRP A 36 -11.11 5.73 -2.30
N LYS A 37 -10.31 4.71 -2.61
CA LYS A 37 -9.18 4.76 -3.53
C LYS A 37 -9.45 3.76 -4.65
N HIS A 38 -9.32 4.21 -5.89
CA HIS A 38 -9.38 3.28 -7.02
C HIS A 38 -8.18 2.31 -6.96
N PRO A 39 -8.36 0.99 -7.21
CA PRO A 39 -7.30 -0.02 -7.01
C PRO A 39 -5.99 0.26 -7.76
N ASN A 40 -6.06 0.88 -8.95
CA ASN A 40 -4.87 1.20 -9.73
C ASN A 40 -4.25 2.58 -9.38
N THR A 41 -4.83 3.33 -8.44
CA THR A 41 -4.33 4.65 -8.06
C THR A 41 -3.20 4.52 -7.05
N ARG A 42 -2.06 5.14 -7.37
CA ARG A 42 -0.95 5.31 -6.44
C ARG A 42 -0.95 6.71 -5.87
N ILE A 43 -0.73 6.80 -4.56
CA ILE A 43 -0.62 8.07 -3.84
C ILE A 43 0.79 8.13 -3.29
N SER A 44 1.54 9.16 -3.66
CA SER A 44 2.85 9.45 -3.08
C SER A 44 2.69 10.58 -2.08
N TYR A 45 2.96 10.29 -0.82
CA TYR A 45 2.92 11.27 0.26
C TYR A 45 4.34 11.63 0.68
N VAL A 46 4.63 12.93 0.68
CA VAL A 46 5.90 13.48 1.19
C VAL A 46 5.59 14.19 2.49
N ALA A 47 5.81 13.50 3.60
CA ALA A 47 5.61 14.04 4.93
C ALA A 47 6.78 14.94 5.35
N GLN A 48 6.52 15.91 6.23
CA GLN A 48 7.59 16.59 6.97
C GLN A 48 8.44 15.61 7.80
N HIS A 49 7.85 14.48 8.22
CA HIS A 49 8.54 13.41 8.95
C HIS A 49 9.29 12.41 8.06
N ALA A 50 9.28 12.57 6.73
CA ALA A 50 10.07 11.73 5.84
C ALA A 50 11.57 11.74 6.20
N PHE A 51 12.03 12.84 6.83
CA PHE A 51 13.38 12.96 7.37
C PHE A 51 13.69 11.91 8.46
N HIS A 52 12.72 11.46 9.28
CA HIS A 52 12.96 10.43 10.29
C HIS A 52 13.29 9.05 9.70
N HIS A 53 12.78 8.74 8.51
CA HIS A 53 13.11 7.49 7.82
C HIS A 53 14.52 7.55 7.23
N ILE A 54 14.91 8.71 6.70
CA ILE A 54 16.25 8.97 6.18
C ILE A 54 17.29 8.98 7.31
N GLU A 55 16.94 9.47 8.51
CA GLU A 55 17.80 9.45 9.71
C GLU A 55 18.29 8.04 10.09
N GLN A 56 17.52 6.99 9.77
CA GLN A 56 17.92 5.59 10.02
C GLN A 56 18.88 5.03 8.95
N HIS A 57 19.08 5.77 7.85
CA HIS A 57 19.83 5.34 6.67
C HIS A 57 20.95 6.32 6.29
N LEU A 58 21.39 7.16 7.23
CA LEU A 58 22.43 8.17 6.99
C LEU A 58 23.78 7.58 6.58
N ASP A 59 23.98 6.28 6.84
CA ASP A 59 25.16 5.50 6.44
C ASP A 59 25.19 5.17 4.93
N LYS A 60 24.04 5.16 4.27
CA LYS A 60 23.89 4.80 2.85
C LYS A 60 24.04 6.00 1.94
N THR A 61 24.42 5.75 0.69
CA THR A 61 24.33 6.74 -0.39
C THR A 61 22.89 6.87 -0.87
N ALA A 62 22.55 7.95 -1.58
CA ALA A 62 21.19 8.15 -2.09
C ALA A 62 20.78 7.00 -3.02
N THR A 63 21.70 6.55 -3.88
CA THR A 63 21.47 5.41 -4.77
C THR A 63 21.23 4.11 -4.01
N GLN A 64 22.03 3.83 -2.96
CA GLN A 64 21.84 2.64 -2.12
C GLN A 64 20.52 2.67 -1.35
N TYR A 65 20.11 3.82 -0.85
CA TYR A 65 18.82 3.99 -0.19
C TYR A 65 17.66 3.74 -1.16
N MET A 66 17.72 4.23 -2.41
CA MET A 66 16.68 3.96 -3.40
C MET A 66 16.61 2.48 -3.79
N LEU A 67 17.77 1.83 -3.96
CA LEU A 67 17.85 0.40 -4.19
C LEU A 67 17.25 -0.39 -3.03
N TRP A 68 17.55 -0.02 -1.78
CA TRP A 68 17.00 -0.67 -0.60
C TRP A 68 15.49 -0.46 -0.47
N ARG A 69 15.01 0.77 -0.69
CA ARG A 69 13.60 1.15 -0.52
C ARG A 69 12.69 0.42 -1.50
N PHE A 70 13.14 0.28 -2.75
CA PHE A 70 12.38 -0.39 -3.82
C PHE A 70 12.85 -1.81 -4.13
N ALA A 71 13.71 -2.38 -3.29
CA ALA A 71 14.17 -3.76 -3.46
C ALA A 71 12.98 -4.73 -3.45
N GLY A 72 12.81 -5.47 -4.55
CA GLY A 72 11.69 -6.40 -4.75
C GLY A 72 10.48 -5.80 -5.48
N GLY A 73 10.57 -4.55 -5.95
CA GLY A 73 9.48 -3.91 -6.69
C GLY A 73 8.33 -3.43 -5.80
N GLU A 74 8.55 -3.31 -4.50
CA GLU A 74 7.57 -2.77 -3.56
C GLU A 74 8.22 -1.63 -2.76
N ASP A 75 7.46 -0.60 -2.39
CA ASP A 75 7.95 0.48 -1.53
C ASP A 75 7.94 0.01 -0.08
N ARG A 76 9.13 -0.30 0.46
CA ARG A 76 9.29 -0.78 1.84
C ARG A 76 8.79 0.19 2.90
N GLU A 77 8.81 1.49 2.63
CA GLU A 77 8.35 2.50 3.59
C GLU A 77 6.83 2.68 3.55
N ALA A 78 6.19 2.42 2.40
CA ALA A 78 4.72 2.43 2.28
C ALA A 78 4.06 1.30 3.08
N LEU A 79 4.76 0.18 3.28
CA LEU A 79 4.28 -0.99 4.03
C LEU A 79 4.12 -0.73 5.55
N GLY A 80 4.67 0.37 6.07
CA GLY A 80 4.59 0.75 7.48
C GLY A 80 3.25 1.39 7.90
N TYR A 81 2.41 1.80 6.96
CA TYR A 81 1.16 2.53 7.24
C TYR A 81 0.02 1.58 7.61
N LYS A 82 0.05 1.09 8.86
CA LYS A 82 -0.85 0.06 9.43
C LYS A 82 -2.24 0.58 9.86
N ALA A 83 -2.75 1.68 9.31
CA ALA A 83 -3.93 2.33 9.90
C ALA A 83 -5.26 1.60 9.61
N GLU A 84 -5.36 0.86 8.50
CA GLU A 84 -6.63 0.23 8.12
C GLU A 84 -6.98 -1.04 8.92
N GLU A 85 -6.05 -1.59 9.69
CA GLU A 85 -6.32 -2.79 10.50
C GLU A 85 -7.12 -2.49 11.78
N VAL A 86 -7.12 -1.23 12.23
CA VAL A 86 -7.68 -0.85 13.53
C VAL A 86 -9.15 -0.42 13.36
N GLY A 87 -10.07 -1.38 13.48
CA GLY A 87 -11.47 -1.07 13.83
C GLY A 87 -12.58 -1.72 13.00
N ARG A 88 -12.29 -2.58 12.01
CA ARG A 88 -13.34 -3.35 11.34
C ARG A 88 -13.54 -4.72 12.00
N GLU A 89 -14.81 -5.05 12.30
CA GLU A 89 -15.17 -6.39 12.76
C GLU A 89 -14.86 -7.41 11.66
N ARG A 90 -13.96 -8.34 11.95
CA ARG A 90 -13.62 -9.45 11.04
C ARG A 90 -14.80 -10.42 11.01
N ARG A 91 -15.37 -10.64 9.83
CA ARG A 91 -16.46 -11.60 9.68
C ARG A 91 -15.92 -12.95 9.23
N PRO A 92 -16.25 -14.04 9.94
CA PRO A 92 -15.77 -15.36 9.57
C PRO A 92 -16.53 -15.90 8.34
N TYR A 93 -15.79 -16.54 7.43
CA TYR A 93 -16.30 -17.23 6.25
C TYR A 93 -15.86 -18.68 6.28
N PHE A 94 -16.58 -19.56 5.60
CA PHE A 94 -16.25 -20.98 5.45
C PHE A 94 -16.50 -21.43 4.02
N PHE A 95 -15.97 -22.60 3.65
CA PHE A 95 -16.32 -23.25 2.39
C PHE A 95 -17.53 -24.15 2.58
N ASP A 96 -18.57 -23.87 1.81
CA ASP A 96 -19.75 -24.73 1.63
C ASP A 96 -19.75 -25.21 0.19
N ASP A 97 -19.52 -26.50 -0.04
CA ASP A 97 -19.44 -27.12 -1.38
C ASP A 97 -18.52 -26.38 -2.38
N GLY A 98 -17.36 -25.92 -1.90
CA GLY A 98 -16.38 -25.16 -2.71
C GLY A 98 -16.72 -23.67 -2.92
N VAL A 99 -17.85 -23.20 -2.38
CA VAL A 99 -18.26 -21.79 -2.40
C VAL A 99 -17.92 -21.13 -1.06
N LEU A 100 -17.27 -19.96 -1.12
CA LEU A 100 -16.96 -19.17 0.07
C LEU A 100 -18.23 -18.47 0.57
N THR A 101 -18.77 -18.93 1.70
CA THR A 101 -20.03 -18.47 2.30
C THR A 101 -19.78 -17.82 3.66
N ARG A 102 -20.53 -16.75 3.97
CA ARG A 102 -20.43 -16.02 5.23
C ARG A 102 -21.05 -16.85 6.36
N ILE A 103 -20.37 -16.95 7.51
CA ILE A 103 -20.94 -17.59 8.70
C ILE A 103 -21.90 -16.61 9.37
N THR A 104 -23.19 -16.93 9.39
CA THR A 104 -24.23 -16.15 10.09
C THR A 104 -24.50 -16.67 11.50
N ASP A 105 -24.34 -17.98 11.74
CA ASP A 105 -24.70 -18.62 13.01
C ASP A 105 -23.47 -19.01 13.85
N GLY A 106 -23.55 -18.75 15.16
CA GLY A 106 -22.47 -18.89 16.13
C GLY A 106 -21.95 -20.32 16.40
N LYS A 107 -22.35 -21.33 15.62
CA LYS A 107 -21.98 -22.74 15.81
C LYS A 107 -20.85 -23.26 14.90
N ASP A 108 -20.53 -22.58 13.79
CA ASP A 108 -19.51 -23.05 12.84
C ASP A 108 -18.23 -22.19 12.78
N ARG A 109 -17.95 -21.38 13.83
CA ARG A 109 -16.68 -20.63 13.92
C ARG A 109 -15.43 -21.52 13.85
N SER A 110 -15.54 -22.80 14.23
CA SER A 110 -14.44 -23.78 14.14
C SER A 110 -14.07 -24.16 12.71
N LYS A 111 -14.96 -23.94 11.73
CA LYS A 111 -14.70 -24.16 10.29
C LYS A 111 -14.33 -22.88 9.55
N ALA A 112 -14.12 -21.78 10.26
CA ALA A 112 -13.76 -20.52 9.65
C ALA A 112 -12.41 -20.63 8.94
N VAL A 113 -12.37 -20.18 7.69
CA VAL A 113 -11.15 -20.11 6.90
C VAL A 113 -10.55 -18.71 6.99
N GLU A 114 -9.23 -18.66 7.12
CA GLU A 114 -8.47 -17.41 7.15
C GLU A 114 -7.61 -17.33 5.88
N PRO A 115 -7.54 -16.15 5.24
CA PRO A 115 -6.64 -15.93 4.12
C PRO A 115 -5.21 -15.86 4.65
N GLU A 116 -4.32 -16.67 4.08
CA GLU A 116 -2.89 -16.68 4.41
C GLU A 116 -2.10 -15.73 3.51
N GLN A 117 -2.33 -15.81 2.19
CA GLN A 117 -1.59 -15.03 1.20
C GLN A 117 -2.43 -14.82 -0.07
N ILE A 118 -2.30 -13.65 -0.70
CA ILE A 118 -2.81 -13.42 -2.05
C ILE A 118 -1.70 -13.74 -3.06
N LEU A 119 -2.02 -14.60 -4.03
CA LEU A 119 -1.09 -15.08 -5.04
C LEU A 119 -1.16 -14.27 -6.34
N GLY A 120 -2.32 -13.70 -6.64
CA GLY A 120 -2.52 -12.90 -7.85
C GLY A 120 -3.88 -12.24 -7.93
N ARG A 121 -4.03 -11.36 -8.92
CA ARG A 121 -5.24 -10.56 -9.18
C ARG A 121 -5.65 -10.70 -10.64
N ARG A 122 -6.95 -10.81 -10.90
CA ARG A 122 -7.54 -10.77 -12.24
C ARG A 122 -8.76 -9.85 -12.30
N ARG A 123 -9.09 -9.39 -13.51
CA ARG A 123 -10.38 -8.73 -13.78
C ARG A 123 -11.45 -9.81 -13.92
N ALA A 124 -12.56 -9.67 -13.21
CA ALA A 124 -13.73 -10.51 -13.42
C ALA A 124 -14.32 -10.23 -14.81
N LYS A 125 -14.99 -11.24 -15.39
CA LYS A 125 -15.70 -11.07 -16.67
C LYS A 125 -16.88 -10.11 -16.45
N HIS A 126 -16.84 -8.99 -17.15
CA HIS A 126 -17.84 -7.92 -17.07
C HIS A 126 -19.22 -8.37 -17.56
N LEU A 127 -20.27 -8.02 -16.80
CA LEU A 127 -21.57 -7.69 -17.36
C LEU A 127 -21.52 -6.19 -17.68
N ALA A 128 -21.69 -5.83 -18.96
CA ALA A 128 -21.52 -4.45 -19.44
C ALA A 128 -22.31 -3.44 -18.57
N GLY A 129 -21.60 -2.46 -17.98
CA GLY A 129 -22.20 -1.40 -17.14
C GLY A 129 -21.95 -1.51 -15.63
N THR A 130 -21.22 -2.53 -15.17
CA THR A 130 -20.86 -2.68 -13.75
C THR A 130 -19.43 -2.20 -13.48
N GLU A 131 -19.12 -1.70 -12.29
CA GLU A 131 -17.76 -1.30 -11.90
C GLU A 131 -16.74 -2.44 -12.08
N ASP A 132 -15.47 -2.11 -12.34
CA ASP A 132 -14.38 -3.10 -12.47
C ASP A 132 -14.30 -3.98 -11.21
N GLN A 133 -14.85 -5.19 -11.29
CA GLN A 133 -14.73 -6.18 -10.23
C GLN A 133 -13.39 -6.90 -10.37
N PHE A 134 -12.59 -6.83 -9.31
CA PHE A 134 -11.33 -7.56 -9.20
C PHE A 134 -11.53 -8.80 -8.32
N GLU A 135 -10.99 -9.91 -8.81
CA GLU A 135 -10.88 -11.16 -8.06
C GLU A 135 -9.42 -11.41 -7.70
N TYR A 136 -9.21 -11.94 -6.50
CA TYR A 136 -7.91 -12.20 -5.92
C TYR A 136 -7.77 -13.69 -5.62
N GLN A 137 -6.71 -14.30 -6.12
CA GLN A 137 -6.38 -15.69 -5.84
C GLN A 137 -5.84 -15.78 -4.42
N THR A 138 -6.62 -16.39 -3.53
CA THR A 138 -6.34 -16.43 -2.10
C THR A 138 -5.93 -17.83 -1.68
N LYS A 139 -4.74 -17.94 -1.10
CA LYS A 139 -4.25 -19.13 -0.39
C LYS A 139 -4.82 -19.12 1.02
N TRP A 140 -5.35 -20.26 1.46
CA TRP A 140 -6.00 -20.43 2.75
C TRP A 140 -5.05 -21.04 3.78
N ARG A 141 -5.17 -20.59 5.03
CA ARG A 141 -4.36 -21.10 6.14
C ARG A 141 -4.64 -22.58 6.36
N ASN A 142 -3.57 -23.37 6.52
CA ASN A 142 -3.61 -24.83 6.69
C ASN A 142 -4.17 -25.60 5.48
N MET A 143 -4.27 -24.96 4.30
CA MET A 143 -4.62 -25.64 3.06
C MET A 143 -3.49 -25.54 2.03
N PRO A 144 -3.34 -26.55 1.14
CA PRO A 144 -2.32 -26.52 0.10
C PRO A 144 -2.58 -25.39 -0.92
N ILE A 145 -1.53 -24.93 -1.59
CA ILE A 145 -1.61 -23.87 -2.62
C ILE A 145 -2.60 -24.24 -3.75
N GLU A 146 -2.75 -25.53 -4.04
CA GLU A 146 -3.67 -26.04 -5.07
C GLU A 146 -5.14 -25.77 -4.75
N SER A 147 -5.49 -25.63 -3.46
CA SER A 147 -6.84 -25.27 -3.02
C SER A 147 -7.10 -23.75 -3.05
N ALA A 148 -6.19 -22.96 -3.61
CA ALA A 148 -6.37 -21.52 -3.70
C ALA A 148 -7.58 -21.18 -4.58
N THR A 149 -8.46 -20.33 -4.06
CA THR A 149 -9.70 -19.94 -4.73
C THR A 149 -9.69 -18.46 -5.11
N TRP A 150 -10.44 -18.11 -6.16
CA TRP A 150 -10.62 -16.73 -6.57
C TRP A 150 -11.76 -16.10 -5.76
N VAL A 151 -11.44 -15.03 -5.03
CA VAL A 151 -12.37 -14.36 -4.13
C VAL A 151 -12.50 -12.89 -4.52
N SER A 152 -13.71 -12.34 -4.43
CA SER A 152 -13.95 -10.92 -4.70
C SER A 152 -13.35 -10.01 -3.63
N ARG A 153 -13.00 -8.78 -4.02
CA ARG A 153 -12.51 -7.73 -3.12
C ARG A 153 -13.38 -7.54 -1.88
N GLU A 154 -14.69 -7.49 -2.08
CA GLU A 154 -15.67 -7.22 -1.01
C GLU A 154 -15.64 -8.29 0.08
N ARG A 155 -15.56 -9.57 -0.31
CA ARG A 155 -15.48 -10.69 0.63
C ARG A 155 -14.17 -10.66 1.42
N LEU A 156 -13.04 -10.40 0.76
CA LEU A 156 -11.74 -10.27 1.45
C LEU A 156 -11.72 -9.09 2.43
N VAL A 157 -12.36 -7.99 2.07
CA VAL A 157 -12.51 -6.82 2.96
C VAL A 157 -13.38 -7.14 4.17
N ASP A 158 -14.50 -7.87 4.00
CA ASP A 158 -15.38 -8.30 5.10
C ASP A 158 -14.69 -9.31 6.03
N MET A 159 -13.79 -10.14 5.50
CA MET A 159 -12.92 -11.04 6.28
C MET A 159 -11.81 -10.30 7.05
N GLY A 160 -11.60 -9.01 6.79
CA GLY A 160 -10.54 -8.21 7.40
C GLY A 160 -9.18 -8.32 6.71
N ALA A 161 -9.11 -8.93 5.52
CA ALA A 161 -7.88 -9.06 4.72
C ALA A 161 -7.62 -7.83 3.83
N VAL A 162 -8.01 -6.63 4.31
CA VAL A 162 -7.92 -5.39 3.54
C VAL A 162 -6.48 -5.07 3.16
N LEU A 163 -5.54 -5.22 4.10
CA LEU A 163 -4.11 -4.98 3.87
C LEU A 163 -3.53 -5.92 2.81
N MET A 164 -3.96 -7.19 2.78
CA MET A 164 -3.47 -8.14 1.78
C MET A 164 -3.91 -7.74 0.37
N VAL A 165 -5.19 -7.34 0.23
CA VAL A 165 -5.76 -6.84 -1.02
C VAL A 165 -5.03 -5.57 -1.48
N GLN A 166 -4.84 -4.62 -0.57
CA GLN A 166 -4.14 -3.37 -0.87
C GLN A 166 -2.70 -3.59 -1.32
N ARG A 167 -1.98 -4.51 -0.67
CA ARG A 167 -0.62 -4.89 -1.06
C ARG A 167 -0.58 -5.46 -2.47
N GLU A 168 -1.49 -6.38 -2.80
CA GLU A 168 -1.53 -6.96 -4.15
C GLU A 168 -1.95 -5.90 -5.19
N ASP A 169 -2.89 -5.03 -4.88
CA ASP A 169 -3.27 -3.91 -5.76
C ASP A 169 -2.09 -2.98 -6.02
N GLU A 170 -1.34 -2.63 -4.99
CA GLU A 170 -0.15 -1.79 -5.10
C GLU A 170 0.96 -2.49 -5.87
N LYS A 171 1.19 -3.78 -5.62
CA LYS A 171 2.14 -4.58 -6.38
C LYS A 171 1.78 -4.67 -7.86
N GLN A 172 0.53 -4.91 -8.20
CA GLN A 172 0.06 -4.97 -9.59
C GLN A 172 0.08 -3.61 -10.27
N ALA A 173 -0.34 -2.56 -9.54
CA ALA A 173 -0.19 -1.19 -10.01
C ALA A 173 1.28 -0.92 -10.28
N VAL A 174 2.18 -1.27 -9.35
CA VAL A 174 3.63 -1.20 -9.46
C VAL A 174 4.13 -1.91 -10.70
N VAL A 175 3.89 -3.21 -10.86
CA VAL A 175 4.32 -3.99 -12.04
C VAL A 175 3.88 -3.31 -13.33
N SER A 176 2.64 -2.84 -13.41
CA SER A 176 2.14 -2.13 -14.61
C SER A 176 2.84 -0.81 -14.92
N GLY A 177 3.48 -0.16 -13.94
CA GLY A 177 4.24 1.08 -14.15
C GLY A 177 5.77 0.96 -14.00
N ILE A 178 6.29 -0.06 -13.30
CA ILE A 178 7.72 -0.36 -13.15
C ILE A 178 8.25 -1.14 -14.35
N LEU A 179 7.38 -1.79 -15.14
CA LEU A 179 7.76 -2.25 -16.48
C LEU A 179 8.42 -1.13 -17.33
N ALA A 180 8.21 0.15 -16.99
CA ALA A 180 8.87 1.27 -17.66
C ALA A 180 10.23 1.70 -17.08
N ARG A 181 10.61 1.31 -15.85
CA ARG A 181 11.85 1.76 -15.20
C ARG A 181 12.51 0.63 -14.42
N GLN A 182 13.63 0.13 -14.92
CA GLN A 182 14.41 -0.87 -14.20
C GLN A 182 15.05 -0.23 -12.95
N LEU A 183 15.32 -1.04 -11.94
CA LEU A 183 15.94 -0.58 -10.69
C LEU A 183 17.45 -0.77 -10.80
N THR A 184 18.10 0.06 -11.62
CA THR A 184 19.55 0.03 -11.85
C THR A 184 20.20 1.33 -11.38
N THR A 185 21.47 1.27 -10.95
CA THR A 185 22.27 2.44 -10.56
C THR A 185 22.18 3.60 -11.57
N PRO A 186 22.43 3.42 -12.88
CA PRO A 186 22.39 4.53 -13.84
C PRO A 186 21.01 5.18 -13.97
N GLN A 187 19.93 4.40 -13.92
CA GLN A 187 18.57 4.96 -13.97
C GLN A 187 18.20 5.72 -12.69
N ILE A 188 18.73 5.30 -11.54
CA ILE A 188 18.54 6.03 -10.29
C ILE A 188 19.32 7.35 -10.33
N GLU A 189 20.53 7.35 -10.86
CA GLU A 189 21.32 8.57 -11.05
C GLU A 189 20.63 9.56 -12.00
N GLU A 190 20.10 9.08 -13.13
CA GLU A 190 19.31 9.90 -14.07
C GLU A 190 18.05 10.45 -13.39
N HIS A 191 17.37 9.64 -12.58
CA HIS A 191 16.19 10.07 -11.83
C HIS A 191 16.53 11.17 -10.81
N LEU A 192 17.61 11.00 -10.06
CA LEU A 192 18.08 11.95 -9.04
C LEU A 192 18.62 13.25 -9.66
N LEU A 193 19.21 13.17 -10.87
CA LEU A 193 19.61 14.34 -11.64
C LEU A 193 18.41 15.24 -11.96
N GLY A 194 17.24 14.65 -12.23
CA GLY A 194 15.98 15.39 -12.41
C GLY A 194 15.53 16.21 -11.19
N PHE A 195 16.07 15.90 -10.00
CA PHE A 195 15.87 16.66 -8.77
C PHE A 195 17.09 17.53 -8.40
N GLY A 196 18.09 17.62 -9.27
CA GLY A 196 19.29 18.43 -9.09
C GLY A 196 20.41 17.76 -8.27
N LEU A 197 20.36 16.45 -8.05
CA LEU A 197 21.42 15.70 -7.37
C LEU A 197 22.29 14.98 -8.41
N GLU A 198 23.53 15.43 -8.60
CA GLU A 198 24.45 14.81 -9.57
C GLU A 198 24.86 13.39 -9.15
N ALA A 199 25.20 12.56 -10.14
CA ALA A 199 25.60 11.15 -9.96
C ALA A 199 26.75 10.96 -8.95
N ASN A 200 27.74 11.84 -8.96
CA ASN A 200 28.85 11.80 -8.01
C ASN A 200 28.35 11.91 -6.56
N PHE A 201 27.45 12.84 -6.29
CA PHE A 201 26.88 13.01 -4.96
C PHE A 201 25.89 11.90 -4.61
N ALA A 202 25.08 11.45 -5.58
CA ALA A 202 24.09 10.39 -5.37
C ALA A 202 24.73 9.04 -4.99
N SER A 203 25.82 8.66 -5.67
CA SER A 203 26.41 7.32 -5.56
C SER A 203 27.63 7.25 -4.65
N HIS A 204 28.31 8.37 -4.35
CA HIS A 204 29.55 8.38 -3.57
C HIS A 204 29.47 9.15 -2.25
N MET A 205 28.43 9.96 -2.04
CA MET A 205 28.24 10.70 -0.80
C MET A 205 27.17 10.05 0.08
N ARG A 206 27.46 9.92 1.38
CA ARG A 206 26.48 9.40 2.34
C ARG A 206 25.39 10.43 2.59
N LEU A 207 24.16 9.94 2.81
CA LEU A 207 22.98 10.76 3.09
C LEU A 207 23.18 11.69 4.30
N GLY A 208 23.92 11.25 5.32
CA GLY A 208 24.27 12.09 6.47
C GLY A 208 25.01 13.38 6.10
N VAL A 209 25.90 13.32 5.11
CA VAL A 209 26.68 14.50 4.69
C VAL A 209 25.87 15.40 3.74
N LEU A 210 24.99 14.79 2.94
CA LEU A 210 24.05 15.53 2.08
C LEU A 210 23.01 16.30 2.90
N SER A 211 22.50 15.70 3.98
CA SER A 211 21.52 16.34 4.87
C SER A 211 22.09 17.53 5.66
N ALA A 212 23.41 17.56 5.88
CA ALA A 212 24.09 18.64 6.59
C ALA A 212 24.39 19.86 5.70
N ARG A 213 24.44 19.69 4.38
CA ARG A 213 24.52 20.80 3.41
C ARG A 213 23.13 21.41 3.22
N ARG A 214 22.71 22.30 4.12
CA ARG A 214 21.68 23.30 3.78
C ARG A 214 22.37 24.42 2.99
N PRO A 215 22.04 24.67 1.71
CA PRO A 215 22.60 25.78 0.93
C PRO A 215 21.90 27.13 1.20
N TRP A 216 20.97 27.19 2.15
CA TRP A 216 20.15 28.38 2.43
C TRP A 216 20.25 28.75 3.91
N THR A 217 21.41 29.30 4.28
CA THR A 217 21.65 30.22 5.40
C THR A 217 22.67 31.23 4.94
#